data_AF-A0A3P7S0T9-F1
#
_entry.id   AF-A0A3P7S0T9-F1
#
_cell.length_a   1.000
_cell.length_b   1.000
_cell.length_c   1.000
_cell.angle_alpha   90.00
_cell.angle_beta   90.00
_cell.angle_gamma   90.00
#
_symmetry.space_group_name_H-M   'P 1'
#
loop_
_entity.id
_entity.type
_entity.pdbx_description
1 polymer ?
#
loop_
_entity_poly.entity_id
_entity_poly.type
_entity_poly.pdbx_seq_one_letter_code
_entity_poly.pdbx_strand_id
1 'polypeptide(L)'
;MMHDHRFLTVEDIDLMHLKNLGRFRQKLVKNRTRLKIQLTSYMDQVFPELQYFFKSGLHQKACYQLLKEAPTPDAIASMHMTHLSALLLKASHGHFKKEHAKALRVLARESVGSSDRSLSIQITHAIEQIELLDSQLKLLNRKCNQLCFHLIHLS
;
A
#
# COMPACT_ATOMS: atom_id res chain seq x y z
N MET A 1 21.35 32.95 -33.13
CA MET A 1 19.98 33.11 -32.61
C MET A 1 20.09 33.51 -31.15
N MET A 2 19.97 34.80 -30.84
CA MET A 2 19.88 35.24 -29.44
C MET A 2 18.56 34.70 -28.88
N HIS A 3 18.62 33.94 -27.79
CA HIS A 3 17.42 33.60 -27.04
C HIS A 3 16.85 34.90 -26.49
N ASP A 4 15.59 35.18 -26.79
CA ASP A 4 14.86 36.31 -26.22
C ASP A 4 14.69 36.04 -24.72
N HIS A 5 15.37 36.81 -23.87
CA HIS A 5 15.36 36.61 -22.42
C HIS A 5 14.12 37.29 -21.86
N ARG A 6 12.98 36.60 -21.89
CA ARG A 6 11.77 37.05 -21.19
C ARG A 6 11.92 36.82 -19.68
N PHE A 7 11.53 37.80 -18.88
CA PHE A 7 11.47 37.68 -17.42
C PHE A 7 10.49 36.57 -17.02
N LEU A 8 10.90 35.74 -16.05
CA LEU A 8 10.05 34.71 -15.46
C LEU A 8 8.90 35.36 -14.69
N THR A 9 7.67 34.97 -15.02
CA THR A 9 6.50 35.38 -14.25
C THR A 9 6.24 34.43 -13.07
N VAL A 10 5.36 34.83 -12.15
CA VAL A 10 4.88 33.94 -11.08
C VAL A 10 4.23 32.69 -11.67
N GLU A 11 3.49 32.84 -12.77
CA GLU A 11 2.88 31.72 -13.50
C GLU A 11 3.93 30.75 -14.05
N ASP A 12 5.03 31.25 -14.63
CA ASP A 12 6.13 30.41 -15.11
C ASP A 12 6.74 29.58 -13.97
N ILE A 13 6.90 30.18 -12.78
CA ILE A 13 7.40 29.52 -11.58
C ILE A 13 6.44 28.42 -11.11
N ASP A 14 5.15 28.71 -11.05
CA ASP A 14 4.12 27.74 -10.65
C ASP A 14 4.01 26.57 -11.63
N LEU A 15 4.13 26.83 -12.94
CA LEU A 15 4.20 25.79 -13.97
C LEU A 15 5.44 24.90 -13.80
N MET A 16 6.59 25.47 -13.45
CA MET A 16 7.79 24.69 -13.12
C MET A 16 7.59 23.83 -11.87
N HIS A 17 6.98 24.38 -10.82
CA HIS A 17 6.63 23.63 -9.62
C HIS A 17 5.69 22.46 -9.94
N LEU A 18 4.66 22.68 -10.76
CA LEU A 18 3.71 21.64 -11.16
C LEU A 18 4.42 20.50 -11.91
N LYS A 19 5.31 20.83 -12.86
CA LYS A 19 6.12 19.84 -13.58
C LYS A 19 7.02 19.03 -12.62
N ASN A 20 7.63 19.69 -11.64
CA ASN A 20 8.46 19.04 -10.63
C ASN A 20 7.65 18.09 -9.75
N LEU A 21 6.48 18.53 -9.27
CA LEU A 21 5.56 17.70 -8.49
C LEU A 21 5.06 16.50 -9.29
N GLY A 22 4.73 16.68 -10.57
CA GLY A 22 4.34 15.60 -11.48
C GLY A 22 5.42 14.53 -11.64
N ARG A 23 6.68 14.94 -11.85
CA ARG A 23 7.83 14.03 -11.90
C ARG A 23 8.04 13.29 -10.57
N PHE A 24 7.93 14.01 -9.45
CA PHE A 24 8.07 13.40 -8.12
C PHE A 24 6.96 12.39 -7.85
N ARG A 25 5.71 12.68 -8.24
CA ARG A 25 4.58 11.74 -8.19
C ARG A 25 4.90 10.44 -8.92
N GLN A 26 5.40 10.53 -10.15
CA GLN A 26 5.76 9.35 -10.94
C GLN A 26 6.84 8.52 -10.23
N LYS A 27 7.84 9.15 -9.62
CA LYS A 27 8.87 8.45 -8.82
C LYS A 27 8.27 7.70 -7.64
N LEU A 28 7.38 8.34 -6.87
CA LEU A 28 6.69 7.70 -5.73
C LEU A 28 5.79 6.54 -6.18
N VAL A 29 5.05 6.71 -7.28
CA VAL A 29 4.23 5.63 -7.85
C VAL A 29 5.08 4.43 -8.24
N LYS A 30 6.21 4.64 -8.95
CA LYS A 30 7.13 3.56 -9.32
C LYS A 30 7.69 2.83 -8.10
N ASN A 31 8.10 3.58 -7.06
CA ASN A 31 8.59 2.98 -5.81
C ASN A 31 7.52 2.13 -5.12
N ARG A 32 6.29 2.66 -5.01
CA ARG A 32 5.17 1.92 -4.41
C ARG A 32 4.85 0.66 -5.21
N THR A 33 4.82 0.74 -6.53
CA THR A 33 4.56 -0.42 -7.40
C THR A 33 5.63 -1.49 -7.21
N ARG A 34 6.91 -1.12 -7.12
CA ARG A 34 7.99 -2.07 -6.84
C ARG A 34 7.80 -2.78 -5.50
N LEU A 35 7.49 -2.03 -4.44
CA LEU A 35 7.23 -2.62 -3.12
C LEU A 35 6.01 -3.54 -3.11
N LYS A 36 4.95 -3.20 -3.85
CA LYS A 36 3.78 -4.07 -4.00
C LYS A 36 4.14 -5.40 -4.67
N ILE A 37 4.92 -5.36 -5.75
CA ILE A 37 5.40 -6.56 -6.43
C ILE A 37 6.29 -7.41 -5.49
N GLN A 38 7.21 -6.76 -4.75
CA GLN A 38 8.04 -7.46 -3.76
C GLN A 38 7.21 -8.12 -2.66
N LEU A 39 6.21 -7.41 -2.13
CA LEU A 39 5.30 -7.95 -1.13
C LEU A 39 4.56 -9.19 -1.68
N THR A 40 4.05 -9.14 -2.91
CA THR A 40 3.44 -10.32 -3.54
C THR A 40 4.42 -11.48 -3.62
N SER A 41 5.66 -11.23 -4.07
CA SER A 41 6.69 -12.28 -4.15
C SER A 41 7.05 -12.89 -2.79
N TYR A 42 7.06 -12.10 -1.72
CA TYR A 42 7.27 -12.63 -0.36
C TYR A 42 6.08 -13.47 0.08
N MET A 43 4.86 -13.03 -0.22
CA MET A 43 3.65 -13.78 0.11
C MET A 43 3.52 -15.08 -0.68
N ASP A 44 3.98 -15.13 -1.93
CA ASP A 44 4.02 -16.38 -2.71
C ASP A 44 4.95 -17.44 -2.09
N GLN A 45 5.96 -17.00 -1.32
CA GLN A 45 6.88 -17.90 -0.62
C GLN A 45 6.37 -18.30 0.78
N VAL A 46 5.78 -17.34 1.49
CA VAL A 46 5.39 -17.51 2.90
C VAL A 46 3.97 -18.06 3.05
N PHE A 47 3.04 -17.66 2.18
CA PHE A 47 1.63 -18.06 2.27
C PHE A 47 0.91 -17.91 0.91
N PRO A 48 1.25 -18.74 -0.10
CA PRO A 48 0.74 -18.60 -1.47
C PRO A 48 -0.78 -18.71 -1.58
N GLU A 49 -1.44 -19.44 -0.67
CA GLU A 49 -2.88 -19.64 -0.64
C GLU A 49 -3.66 -18.37 -0.26
N LEU A 50 -3.01 -17.43 0.46
CA LEU A 50 -3.65 -16.21 0.94
C LEU A 50 -4.16 -15.34 -0.21
N GLN A 51 -3.48 -15.34 -1.35
CA GLN A 51 -3.86 -14.53 -2.51
C GLN A 51 -5.25 -14.89 -3.04
N TYR A 52 -5.63 -16.16 -2.95
CA TYR A 52 -6.92 -16.67 -3.44
C TYR A 52 -8.03 -16.47 -2.41
N PHE A 53 -7.68 -16.38 -1.12
CA PHE A 53 -8.64 -16.16 -0.05
C PHE A 53 -9.33 -14.80 -0.14
N PHE A 54 -8.57 -13.76 -0.53
CA PHE A 54 -9.09 -12.41 -0.64
C PHE A 54 -9.51 -12.10 -2.08
N LYS A 55 -10.83 -12.03 -2.33
CA LYS A 55 -11.40 -11.73 -3.67
C LYS A 55 -10.86 -10.43 -4.31
N SER A 56 -10.51 -9.44 -3.50
CA SER A 56 -9.97 -8.15 -3.95
C SER A 56 -8.43 -8.11 -4.02
N GLY A 57 -7.78 -9.26 -3.79
CA GLY A 57 -6.33 -9.42 -3.79
C GLY A 57 -5.64 -8.99 -2.48
N LEU A 58 -4.31 -9.06 -2.51
CA LEU A 58 -3.42 -8.84 -1.36
C LEU A 58 -3.40 -7.38 -0.86
N HIS A 59 -3.56 -6.41 -1.76
CA HIS A 59 -3.34 -4.98 -1.47
C HIS A 59 -4.57 -4.28 -0.88
N GLN A 60 -5.27 -4.94 0.04
CA GLN A 60 -6.40 -4.38 0.78
C GLN A 60 -6.03 -4.08 2.23
N LYS A 61 -6.68 -3.09 2.82
CA LYS A 61 -6.41 -2.64 4.20
C LYS A 61 -6.51 -3.77 5.23
N ALA A 62 -7.50 -4.65 5.08
CA ALA A 62 -7.68 -5.78 6.00
C ALA A 62 -6.50 -6.76 5.98
N CYS A 63 -5.98 -7.06 4.78
CA CYS A 63 -4.83 -7.94 4.61
C CYS A 63 -3.55 -7.30 5.18
N TYR A 64 -3.33 -6.00 4.93
CA TYR A 64 -2.19 -5.29 5.51
C TYR A 64 -2.21 -5.24 7.03
N GLN A 65 -3.39 -5.03 7.64
CA GLN A 65 -3.51 -5.03 9.09
C GLN A 65 -3.25 -6.42 9.68
N LEU A 66 -3.75 -7.48 9.02
CA LEU A 66 -3.47 -8.86 9.40
C LEU A 66 -1.97 -9.16 9.31
N LEU A 67 -1.35 -8.89 8.16
CA LEU A 67 0.04 -9.27 7.90
C LEU A 67 1.04 -8.47 8.74
N LYS A 68 0.69 -7.25 9.18
CA LYS A 68 1.54 -6.51 10.14
C LYS A 68 1.57 -7.17 11.52
N GLU A 69 0.50 -7.83 11.93
CA GLU A 69 0.44 -8.52 13.22
C GLU A 69 0.86 -10.00 13.12
N ALA A 70 0.47 -10.66 12.04
CA ALA A 70 0.75 -12.06 11.75
C ALA A 70 1.19 -12.23 10.29
N PRO A 71 2.47 -11.99 9.98
CA PRO A 71 3.01 -12.07 8.62
C PRO A 71 3.18 -13.51 8.09
N THR A 72 3.15 -14.51 8.97
CA THR A 72 3.34 -15.93 8.60
C THR A 72 2.07 -16.76 8.82
N PRO A 73 1.89 -17.86 8.08
CA PRO A 73 0.75 -18.76 8.29
C PRO A 73 0.72 -19.30 9.73
N ASP A 74 1.86 -19.65 10.31
CA ASP A 74 1.97 -20.10 11.71
C ASP A 74 1.48 -19.04 12.71
N ALA A 75 1.81 -17.76 12.49
CA ALA A 75 1.34 -16.66 13.32
C ALA A 75 -0.18 -16.49 13.22
N ILE A 76 -0.75 -16.66 12.01
CA ILE A 76 -2.20 -16.60 11.80
C ILE A 76 -2.91 -17.82 12.44
N ALA A 77 -2.32 -19.02 12.32
CA ALA A 77 -2.86 -20.26 12.86
C ALA A 77 -2.84 -20.28 14.40
N SER A 78 -1.84 -19.67 15.02
CA SER A 78 -1.69 -19.56 16.48
C SER A 78 -2.53 -18.43 17.11
N MET A 79 -2.91 -17.42 16.32
CA MET A 79 -3.73 -16.30 16.79
C MET A 79 -5.08 -16.74 17.36
N HIS A 80 -5.50 -16.08 18.45
CA HIS A 80 -6.79 -16.37 19.08
C HIS A 80 -7.96 -15.99 18.16
N MET A 81 -8.96 -16.87 18.04
CA MET A 81 -10.06 -16.72 17.07
C MET A 81 -10.86 -15.43 17.29
N THR A 82 -11.11 -15.04 18.54
CA THR A 82 -11.81 -13.78 18.87
C THR A 82 -11.02 -12.56 18.37
N HIS A 83 -9.69 -12.59 18.51
CA HIS A 83 -8.82 -11.51 18.07
C HIS A 83 -8.74 -11.45 16.55
N LEU A 84 -8.48 -12.58 15.88
CA LEU A 84 -8.45 -12.68 14.42
C LEU A 84 -9.76 -12.20 13.80
N SER A 85 -10.90 -12.61 14.36
CA SER A 85 -12.21 -12.16 13.89
C SER A 85 -12.44 -10.67 14.11
N ALA A 86 -12.04 -10.12 15.25
CA ALA A 86 -12.19 -8.69 15.55
C ALA A 86 -11.31 -7.83 14.64
N LEU A 87 -10.06 -8.26 14.43
CA LEU A 87 -9.11 -7.59 13.54
C LEU A 87 -9.63 -7.53 12.10
N LEU A 88 -10.07 -8.68 11.56
CA LEU A 88 -10.60 -8.74 10.19
C LEU A 88 -11.90 -7.95 10.05
N LEU A 89 -12.81 -8.05 11.02
CA LEU A 89 -14.08 -7.30 11.01
C LEU A 89 -13.84 -5.79 11.00
N LYS A 90 -12.96 -5.29 11.89
CA LYS A 90 -12.62 -3.87 12.00
C LYS A 90 -11.91 -3.37 10.76
N ALA A 91 -10.91 -4.10 10.27
CA ALA A 91 -10.07 -3.65 9.17
C ALA A 91 -10.78 -3.70 7.81
N SER A 92 -11.81 -4.53 7.68
CA SER A 92 -12.64 -4.66 6.47
C SER A 92 -13.97 -3.93 6.53
N HIS A 93 -14.25 -3.12 7.56
CA HIS A 93 -15.54 -2.45 7.71
C HIS A 93 -16.74 -3.41 7.67
N GLY A 94 -16.61 -4.58 8.28
CA GLY A 94 -17.69 -5.56 8.42
C GLY A 94 -17.79 -6.61 7.32
N HIS A 95 -16.96 -6.57 6.28
CA HIS A 95 -16.98 -7.57 5.20
C HIS A 95 -16.47 -8.95 5.66
N PHE A 96 -15.42 -9.00 6.48
CA PHE A 96 -14.91 -10.26 7.02
C PHE A 96 -15.53 -10.59 8.38
N LYS A 97 -16.51 -11.50 8.34
CA LYS A 97 -17.17 -12.06 9.53
C LYS A 97 -16.37 -13.23 10.13
N LYS A 98 -16.84 -13.75 11.26
CA LYS A 98 -16.25 -14.86 12.00
C LYS A 98 -15.98 -16.11 11.14
N GLU A 99 -16.85 -16.43 10.19
CA GLU A 99 -16.65 -17.58 9.29
C GLU A 99 -15.44 -17.39 8.36
N HIS A 100 -15.17 -16.16 7.92
CA HIS A 100 -13.95 -15.88 7.15
C HIS A 100 -12.70 -16.02 8.03
N ALA A 101 -12.74 -15.57 9.29
CA ALA A 101 -11.63 -15.77 10.22
C ALA A 101 -11.33 -17.26 10.47
N LYS A 102 -12.38 -18.09 10.61
CA LYS A 102 -12.24 -19.55 10.73
C LYS A 102 -11.62 -20.16 9.48
N ALA A 103 -12.16 -19.84 8.30
CA ALA A 103 -11.65 -20.36 7.03
C ALA A 103 -10.19 -19.96 6.80
N LEU A 104 -9.83 -18.71 7.12
CA LEU A 104 -8.45 -18.23 7.04
C LEU A 104 -7.52 -18.99 7.98
N ARG A 105 -7.97 -19.29 9.21
CA ARG A 105 -7.18 -20.06 10.17
C ARG A 105 -6.95 -21.51 9.73
N VAL A 106 -7.96 -22.14 9.10
CA VAL A 106 -7.82 -23.47 8.52
C VAL A 106 -6.82 -23.42 7.37
N LEU A 107 -6.97 -22.46 6.46
CA LEU A 107 -6.05 -22.24 5.35
C LEU A 107 -4.60 -22.05 5.82
N ALA A 108 -4.41 -21.31 6.91
CA ALA A 108 -3.08 -21.08 7.48
C ALA A 108 -2.48 -22.35 8.09
N ARG A 109 -3.29 -23.28 8.61
CA ARG A 109 -2.81 -24.57 9.16
C ARG A 109 -2.42 -25.57 8.07
N GLU A 110 -3.08 -25.48 6.92
CA GLU A 110 -2.86 -26.36 5.77
C GLU A 110 -1.88 -25.75 4.74
N SER A 111 -1.34 -24.57 5.05
CA SER A 111 -0.44 -23.80 4.20
C SER A 111 0.83 -24.58 3.87
N VAL A 112 1.22 -24.58 2.59
CA VAL A 112 2.52 -25.14 2.14
C VAL A 112 3.68 -24.14 2.24
N GLY A 113 3.39 -22.89 2.62
CA GLY A 113 4.36 -21.80 2.70
C GLY A 113 5.39 -21.94 3.84
N SER A 114 6.51 -21.23 3.71
CA SER A 114 7.64 -21.28 4.66
C SER A 114 7.56 -20.17 5.73
N SER A 115 7.81 -20.51 6.99
CA SER A 115 7.90 -19.54 8.10
C SER A 115 9.32 -19.01 8.32
N ASP A 116 9.93 -18.43 7.28
CA ASP A 116 11.20 -17.72 7.43
C ASP A 116 11.01 -16.40 8.20
N ARG A 117 11.71 -16.28 9.33
CA ARG A 117 11.74 -15.07 10.14
C ARG A 117 12.24 -13.86 9.36
N SER A 118 13.17 -14.04 8.41
CA SER A 118 13.66 -12.96 7.57
C SER A 118 12.55 -12.39 6.67
N LEU A 119 11.76 -13.27 6.05
CA LEU A 119 10.62 -12.87 5.20
C LEU A 119 9.52 -12.22 6.03
N SER A 120 9.29 -12.68 7.26
CA SER A 120 8.29 -12.08 8.16
C SER A 120 8.54 -10.58 8.42
N ILE A 121 9.80 -10.22 8.68
CA ILE A 121 10.23 -8.82 8.89
C ILE A 121 10.10 -8.04 7.58
N GLN A 122 10.51 -8.63 6.46
CA GLN A 122 10.43 -7.99 5.15
C GLN A 122 8.98 -7.69 4.73
N ILE A 123 8.03 -8.58 5.03
CA ILE A 123 6.60 -8.39 4.77
C ILE A 123 6.07 -7.19 5.56
N THR A 124 6.26 -7.17 6.87
CA THR A 124 5.79 -6.06 7.73
C THR A 124 6.38 -4.74 7.28
N HIS A 125 7.70 -4.71 7.02
CA HIS A 125 8.39 -3.50 6.58
C HIS A 125 7.93 -3.02 5.20
N ALA A 126 7.70 -3.93 4.25
CA ALA A 126 7.18 -3.58 2.93
C ALA A 126 5.79 -2.97 3.02
N ILE A 127 4.91 -3.51 3.88
CA ILE A 127 3.57 -2.96 4.10
C ILE A 127 3.64 -1.53 4.66
N GLU A 128 4.46 -1.30 5.68
CA GLU A 128 4.64 0.03 6.27
C GLU A 128 5.16 1.05 5.26
N GLN A 129 6.15 0.66 4.43
CA GLN A 129 6.63 1.53 3.36
C GLN A 129 5.56 1.83 2.31
N ILE A 130 4.73 0.86 1.95
CA ILE A 130 3.61 1.07 1.02
C ILE A 130 2.60 2.07 1.62
N GLU A 131 2.22 1.89 2.90
CA GLU A 131 1.29 2.80 3.58
C GLU A 131 1.85 4.22 3.68
N LEU A 132 3.15 4.36 3.96
CA LEU A 132 3.84 5.64 3.96
C LEU A 132 3.78 6.30 2.58
N LEU A 133 4.15 5.58 1.52
CA LEU A 133 4.12 6.11 0.15
C LEU A 133 2.70 6.49 -0.29
N ASP A 134 1.67 5.73 0.12
CA ASP A 134 0.28 6.05 -0.14
C ASP A 134 -0.14 7.36 0.55
N SER A 135 0.30 7.59 1.79
CA SER A 135 0.04 8.85 2.50
C SER A 135 0.73 10.05 1.82
N GLN A 136 1.99 9.87 1.41
CA GLN A 136 2.77 10.88 0.69
C GLN A 136 2.16 11.22 -0.67
N LEU A 137 1.72 10.21 -1.43
CA LEU A 137 1.02 10.41 -2.70
C LEU A 137 -0.30 11.16 -2.52
N LYS A 138 -1.07 10.86 -1.48
CA LYS A 138 -2.30 11.60 -1.17
C LYS A 138 -2.01 13.07 -0.88
N LEU A 139 -0.99 13.35 -0.06
CA LEU A 139 -0.57 14.72 0.23
C LEU A 139 -0.09 15.45 -1.03
N LEU A 140 0.72 14.80 -1.85
CA LEU A 140 1.24 15.37 -3.08
C LEU A 140 0.13 15.69 -4.08
N ASN A 141 -0.85 14.79 -4.24
CA ASN A 141 -2.00 15.02 -5.11
C ASN A 141 -2.81 16.24 -4.64
N ARG A 142 -3.01 16.41 -3.33
CA ARG A 142 -3.68 17.61 -2.78
C ARG A 142 -2.92 18.89 -3.13
N LYS A 143 -1.59 18.90 -2.97
CA LYS A 143 -0.75 20.05 -3.33
C LYS A 143 -0.79 20.36 -4.83
N CYS A 144 -0.73 19.34 -5.69
CA CYS A 144 -0.87 19.53 -7.14
C CYS A 144 -2.22 20.15 -7.49
N ASN A 145 -3.31 19.64 -6.91
CA ASN A 145 -4.64 20.15 -7.17
C ASN A 145 -4.76 21.63 -6.75
N GLN A 146 -4.24 21.99 -5.57
CA GLN A 146 -4.22 23.38 -5.10
C GLN A 146 -3.49 24.32 -6.07
N LEU A 147 -2.31 23.90 -6.56
CA LEU A 147 -1.55 24.70 -7.52
C LEU A 147 -2.25 24.81 -8.88
N CYS A 148 -2.88 23.73 -9.36
CA CYS A 148 -3.70 23.78 -10.56
C CYS A 148 -4.89 24.76 -10.41
N PHE A 149 -5.59 24.74 -9.27
CA PHE A 149 -6.67 25.70 -9.02
C PHE A 149 -6.15 27.14 -9.02
N HIS A 150 -4.99 27.41 -8.41
CA HIS A 150 -4.39 28.75 -8.41
C HIS A 150 -4.10 29.26 -9.82
N LEU A 151 -3.48 28.43 -10.66
CA LEU A 151 -3.16 28.77 -12.05
C LEU A 151 -4.42 29.06 -12.89
N ILE A 152 -5.49 28.28 -12.71
CA ILE A 152 -6.77 28.48 -13.44
C ILE A 152 -7.44 29.80 -13.06
N HIS A 153 -7.33 30.23 -11.80
CA HIS A 153 -7.97 31.46 -11.32
C HIS A 153 -7.12 32.74 -11.53
N LEU A 154 -5.85 32.59 -11.93
CA LEU A 154 -4.97 33.70 -12.32
C LEU A 154 -5.01 34.00 -13.83
N SER A 155 -5.59 33.09 -14.62
CA SER A 155 -5.78 33.20 -16.08
C SER A 155 -7.09 33.89 -16.42
#